data_AF-A0A957NAP7-F1
#
_entry.id   AF-A0A957NAP7-F1
#
_cell.length_a   1.000
_cell.length_b   1.000
_cell.length_c   1.000
_cell.angle_alpha   90.00
_cell.angle_beta   90.00
_cell.angle_gamma   90.00
#
_symmetry.space_group_name_H-M   'P 1'
#
loop_
_entity.id
_entity.type
_entity.pdbx_description
1 polymer ?
#
loop_
_entity_poly.entity_id
_entity_poly.type
_entity_poly.pdbx_seq_one_letter_code
_entity_poly.pdbx_strand_id
1 'polypeptide(L)'
;DKIVMYGESYGTQLSQFVMRQHPEILEAVVLDGVVPVEFTTFAETQDTTSGFKRVLDACKADTECNSAYPDLENVLVQVYDALDANPTAVQSEIGGNSETLHVNGFAVLDALFRDAYGGGANVPHLIYSLKDNDLATLTSLAPSYSALNKSARMMNYAVNCSDDPSTSADEFIQEGVLPMYAAFRLDDAQKYQLVPCKIVDVPQLPDSSDAPITADIPTLVINGRLDPATPASNGDLVASHLPDVKEVTFGNGGHIQLSQLCAQSIIAAFLKDPSAQLDTSCVPDKQSFSLPFAATGASPDGNVSLTVTLPPDFIQVDPSSAQWQRPAGTPIFAINVEPAGTTALEALQKGLAKLGISPGEADIKDGPEIAGLPSKHYQGTKTLGDKEYALDAYGTANENGAFTILALEGNPFLLEGWRTLTLPQILESAVVEP
;
A
#
# COMPACT_ATOMS: atom_id res chain seq x y z
N ASP A 1 4.94 -10.24 42.23
CA ASP A 1 4.10 -10.18 41.03
C ASP A 1 5.01 -10.18 39.81
N LYS A 2 4.57 -10.83 38.72
CA LYS A 2 5.27 -10.86 37.43
C LYS A 2 4.47 -10.05 36.40
N ILE A 3 5.11 -9.68 35.31
CA ILE A 3 4.49 -8.97 34.18
C ILE A 3 4.56 -9.83 32.92
N VAL A 4 3.63 -9.55 32.01
CA VAL A 4 3.75 -9.95 30.60
C VAL A 4 4.40 -8.80 29.85
N MET A 5 5.40 -9.10 29.01
CA MET A 5 6.03 -8.11 28.14
C MET A 5 5.62 -8.35 26.70
N TYR A 6 5.08 -7.32 26.06
CA TYR A 6 4.74 -7.33 24.64
C TYR A 6 5.60 -6.27 23.95
N GLY A 7 6.49 -6.71 23.07
CA GLY A 7 7.42 -5.87 22.33
C GLY A 7 7.07 -5.85 20.85
N GLU A 8 7.08 -4.66 20.25
CA GLU A 8 6.92 -4.45 18.81
C GLU A 8 8.19 -3.85 18.22
N SER A 9 8.70 -4.38 17.11
CA SER A 9 9.85 -3.79 16.41
C SER A 9 11.05 -3.66 17.36
N TYR A 10 11.65 -2.48 17.50
CA TYR A 10 12.66 -2.19 18.54
C TYR A 10 12.27 -2.66 19.96
N GLY A 11 10.97 -2.62 20.31
CA GLY A 11 10.48 -3.14 21.59
C GLY A 11 10.77 -4.63 21.80
N THR A 12 10.94 -5.41 20.73
CA THR A 12 11.37 -6.82 20.81
C THR A 12 12.83 -6.94 21.22
N GLN A 13 13.71 -6.05 20.75
CA GLN A 13 15.11 -5.98 21.16
C GLN A 13 15.19 -5.62 22.65
N LEU A 14 14.45 -4.58 23.08
CA LEU A 14 14.34 -4.22 24.49
C LEU A 14 13.79 -5.38 25.34
N SER A 15 12.81 -6.13 24.83
CA SER A 15 12.26 -7.30 25.52
C SER A 15 13.32 -8.38 25.74
N GLN A 16 14.15 -8.68 24.74
CA GLN A 16 15.26 -9.62 24.86
C GLN A 16 16.28 -9.16 25.93
N PHE A 17 16.58 -7.85 25.99
CA PHE A 17 17.41 -7.29 27.07
C PHE A 17 16.80 -7.54 28.46
N VAL A 18 15.49 -7.29 28.63
CA VAL A 18 14.80 -7.53 29.91
C VAL A 18 14.76 -9.03 30.24
N MET A 19 14.51 -9.90 29.26
CA MET A 19 14.55 -11.35 29.45
C MET A 19 15.91 -11.83 29.95
N ARG A 20 17.02 -11.21 29.51
CA ARG A 20 18.36 -11.56 29.93
C ARG A 20 18.72 -11.01 31.31
N GLN A 21 18.36 -9.75 31.58
CA GLN A 21 18.78 -9.04 32.80
C GLN A 21 17.83 -9.26 34.00
N HIS A 22 16.54 -9.44 33.73
CA HIS A 22 15.48 -9.53 34.73
C HIS A 22 14.47 -10.65 34.40
N PRO A 23 14.90 -11.90 34.15
CA PRO A 23 13.96 -12.98 33.83
C PRO A 23 12.94 -13.24 34.95
N GLU A 24 13.29 -12.94 36.20
CA GLU A 24 12.46 -13.18 37.38
C GLU A 24 11.16 -12.37 37.41
N ILE A 25 11.11 -11.22 36.71
CA ILE A 25 9.92 -10.37 36.66
C ILE A 25 8.95 -10.78 35.55
N LEU A 26 9.33 -11.71 34.68
CA LEU A 26 8.56 -12.06 33.49
C LEU A 26 7.72 -13.33 33.70
N GLU A 27 6.45 -13.25 33.32
CA GLU A 27 5.52 -14.38 33.24
C GLU A 27 5.49 -14.98 31.84
N ALA A 28 5.44 -14.13 30.81
CA ALA A 28 5.50 -14.49 29.41
C ALA A 28 5.98 -13.29 28.58
N VAL A 29 6.49 -13.56 27.38
CA VAL A 29 6.92 -12.53 26.43
C VAL A 29 6.27 -12.75 25.07
N VAL A 30 5.89 -11.67 24.41
CA VAL A 30 5.46 -11.67 23.00
C VAL A 30 6.38 -10.73 22.24
N LEU A 31 6.99 -11.24 21.18
CA LEU A 31 7.87 -10.50 20.28
C LEU A 31 7.18 -10.41 18.91
N ASP A 32 6.70 -9.24 18.51
CA ASP A 32 6.03 -9.00 17.23
C ASP A 32 6.92 -8.10 16.34
N GLY A 33 7.31 -8.58 15.15
CA GLY A 33 8.27 -7.90 14.28
C GLY A 33 9.67 -7.85 14.90
N VAL A 34 10.33 -9.00 14.93
CA VAL A 34 11.53 -9.24 15.75
C VAL A 34 12.79 -8.52 15.22
N VAL A 35 13.44 -7.79 16.11
CA VAL A 35 14.81 -7.26 15.97
C VAL A 35 15.72 -8.08 16.89
N PRO A 36 16.64 -8.91 16.37
CA PRO A 36 17.55 -9.70 17.19
C PRO A 36 18.55 -8.79 17.92
N VAL A 37 18.87 -9.11 19.17
CA VAL A 37 19.98 -8.44 19.87
C VAL A 37 21.35 -8.82 19.32
N GLU A 38 21.45 -9.92 18.57
CA GLU A 38 22.71 -10.50 18.08
C GLU A 38 23.28 -9.83 16.83
N PHE A 39 22.54 -8.90 16.24
CA PHE A 39 23.08 -8.07 15.17
C PHE A 39 24.05 -7.06 15.77
N THR A 40 25.25 -6.98 15.21
CA THR A 40 26.37 -6.20 15.75
C THR A 40 26.66 -4.93 14.95
N THR A 41 25.85 -4.71 13.91
CA THR A 41 25.93 -3.55 13.04
C THR A 41 24.53 -3.10 12.65
N PHE A 42 24.34 -1.79 12.51
CA PHE A 42 23.11 -1.27 11.91
C PHE A 42 22.91 -1.73 10.46
N ALA A 43 23.98 -2.13 9.76
CA ALA A 43 23.87 -2.69 8.42
C ALA A 43 23.15 -4.05 8.38
N GLU A 44 23.26 -4.85 9.45
CA GLU A 44 22.58 -6.15 9.62
C GLU A 44 21.10 -5.99 9.98
N THR A 45 20.74 -4.90 10.69
CA THR A 45 19.33 -4.58 10.97
C THR A 45 18.58 -4.08 9.72
N GLN A 46 19.30 -3.80 8.63
CA GLN A 46 18.79 -3.16 7.41
C GLN A 46 18.74 -4.13 6.23
N ASP A 47 17.72 -5.00 6.20
CA ASP A 47 17.38 -5.84 5.04
C ASP A 47 16.38 -5.14 4.09
N THR A 48 16.49 -3.81 3.93
CA THR A 48 15.51 -2.99 3.18
C THR A 48 15.38 -3.42 1.71
N THR A 49 16.50 -3.81 1.08
CA THR A 49 16.52 -4.29 -0.30
C THR A 49 15.72 -5.59 -0.44
N SER A 50 16.02 -6.61 0.37
CA SER A 50 15.30 -7.88 0.24
C SER A 50 13.88 -7.77 0.78
N GLY A 51 13.65 -6.94 1.80
CA GLY A 51 12.33 -6.63 2.35
C GLY A 51 11.36 -6.13 1.29
N PHE A 52 11.78 -5.15 0.48
CA PHE A 52 10.98 -4.68 -0.64
C PHE A 52 10.81 -5.73 -1.74
N LYS A 53 11.87 -6.47 -2.08
CA LYS A 53 11.84 -7.52 -3.11
C LYS A 53 10.91 -8.69 -2.74
N ARG A 54 10.71 -9.00 -1.46
CA ARG A 54 9.78 -10.06 -1.02
C ARG A 54 8.35 -9.80 -1.52
N VAL A 55 7.89 -8.55 -1.51
CA VAL A 55 6.57 -8.18 -2.04
C VAL A 55 6.51 -8.37 -3.55
N LEU A 56 7.56 -7.94 -4.27
CA LEU A 56 7.64 -8.09 -5.73
C LEU A 56 7.70 -9.58 -6.13
N ASP A 57 8.50 -10.37 -5.43
CA ASP A 57 8.65 -11.81 -5.66
C ASP A 57 7.37 -12.56 -5.30
N ALA A 58 6.65 -12.15 -4.26
CA ALA A 58 5.34 -12.69 -3.91
C ALA A 58 4.31 -12.40 -5.01
N CYS A 59 4.30 -11.19 -5.58
CA CYS A 59 3.43 -10.87 -6.72
C CYS A 59 3.81 -11.70 -7.95
N LYS A 60 5.11 -11.84 -8.25
CA LYS A 60 5.61 -12.65 -9.36
C LYS A 60 5.23 -14.13 -9.24
N ALA A 61 5.20 -14.66 -8.01
CA ALA A 61 4.80 -16.04 -7.73
C ALA A 61 3.28 -16.24 -7.75
N ASP A 62 2.50 -15.17 -7.55
CA ASP A 62 1.03 -15.21 -7.62
C ASP A 62 0.55 -15.05 -9.08
N THR A 63 -0.31 -15.97 -9.53
CA THR A 63 -0.74 -16.02 -10.94
C THR A 63 -1.58 -14.82 -11.34
N GLU A 64 -2.47 -14.35 -10.46
CA GLU A 64 -3.35 -13.22 -10.76
C GLU A 64 -2.56 -11.91 -10.71
N CYS A 65 -1.71 -11.74 -9.68
CA CYS A 65 -0.85 -10.57 -9.56
C CYS A 65 0.14 -10.46 -10.72
N ASN A 66 0.87 -11.52 -11.07
CA ASN A 66 1.83 -11.47 -12.17
C ASN A 66 1.17 -11.32 -13.54
N SER A 67 -0.10 -11.70 -13.69
CA SER A 67 -0.87 -11.46 -14.92
C SER A 67 -1.32 -10.01 -15.03
N ALA A 68 -1.77 -9.41 -13.92
CA ALA A 68 -2.17 -7.99 -13.88
C ALA A 68 -0.95 -7.05 -13.95
N TYR A 69 0.16 -7.46 -13.34
CA TYR A 69 1.34 -6.64 -13.10
C TYR A 69 2.65 -7.37 -13.51
N PRO A 70 2.82 -7.75 -14.79
CA PRO A 70 4.00 -8.50 -15.23
C PRO A 70 5.30 -7.69 -15.07
N ASP A 71 6.42 -8.36 -14.89
CA ASP A 71 7.76 -7.72 -14.90
C ASP A 71 7.92 -6.54 -13.92
N LEU A 72 7.28 -6.64 -12.75
CA LEU A 72 7.03 -5.54 -11.83
C LEU A 72 8.29 -4.77 -11.38
N GLU A 73 9.39 -5.47 -11.09
CA GLU A 73 10.65 -4.82 -10.68
C GLU A 73 11.23 -3.94 -11.79
N ASN A 74 11.17 -4.38 -13.04
CA ASN A 74 11.63 -3.57 -14.17
C ASN A 74 10.72 -2.36 -14.40
N VAL A 75 9.39 -2.50 -14.21
CA VAL A 75 8.48 -1.35 -14.25
C VAL A 75 8.83 -0.34 -13.15
N LEU A 76 9.13 -0.81 -11.94
CA LEU A 76 9.59 0.07 -10.87
C LEU A 76 10.89 0.79 -11.22
N VAL A 77 11.88 0.11 -11.81
CA VAL A 77 13.12 0.77 -12.30
C VAL A 77 12.78 1.90 -13.25
N GLN A 78 11.90 1.66 -14.22
CA GLN A 78 11.51 2.66 -15.21
C GLN A 78 10.79 3.86 -14.56
N VAL A 79 9.88 3.60 -13.63
CA VAL A 79 9.17 4.65 -12.87
C VAL A 79 10.16 5.47 -12.05
N TYR A 80 11.06 4.81 -11.33
CA TYR A 80 12.09 5.45 -10.52
C TYR A 80 12.95 6.37 -11.38
N ASP A 81 13.54 5.85 -12.46
CA ASP A 81 14.45 6.61 -13.32
C ASP A 81 13.74 7.78 -14.02
N ALA A 82 12.50 7.60 -14.48
CA ALA A 82 11.73 8.65 -15.13
C ALA A 82 11.42 9.81 -14.18
N LEU A 83 10.97 9.51 -12.96
CA LEU A 83 10.65 10.51 -11.95
C LEU A 83 11.89 11.15 -11.31
N ASP A 84 13.01 10.42 -11.21
CA ASP A 84 14.26 11.02 -10.71
C ASP A 84 14.87 11.97 -11.74
N ALA A 85 14.77 11.65 -13.04
CA ALA A 85 15.19 12.55 -14.11
C ALA A 85 14.26 13.78 -14.24
N ASN A 86 12.95 13.61 -14.05
CA ASN A 86 11.96 14.68 -14.14
C ASN A 86 10.95 14.60 -12.98
N PRO A 87 11.28 15.17 -11.80
CA PRO A 87 10.37 15.17 -10.66
C PRO A 87 9.04 15.84 -10.98
N THR A 88 7.94 15.18 -10.62
CA THR A 88 6.58 15.65 -10.94
C THR A 88 6.03 16.49 -9.80
N ALA A 89 5.50 17.68 -10.13
CA ALA A 89 4.84 18.55 -9.17
C ALA A 89 3.43 18.04 -8.85
N VAL A 90 3.12 17.83 -7.57
CA VAL A 90 1.79 17.48 -7.06
C VAL A 90 1.36 18.48 -5.99
N GLN A 91 0.05 18.71 -5.87
CA GLN A 91 -0.50 19.47 -4.76
C GLN A 91 -0.85 18.53 -3.61
N SER A 92 -0.38 18.81 -2.41
CA SER A 92 -0.68 18.05 -1.20
C SER A 92 -1.11 18.97 -0.08
N GLU A 93 -2.11 18.55 0.69
CA GLU A 93 -2.51 19.24 1.91
C GLU A 93 -1.58 18.83 3.05
N ILE A 94 -0.80 19.77 3.59
CA ILE A 94 0.16 19.55 4.67
C ILE A 94 -0.16 20.54 5.78
N GLY A 95 -0.51 20.02 6.97
CA GLY A 95 -0.86 20.87 8.11
C GLY A 95 -2.05 21.81 7.86
N GLY A 96 -2.93 21.47 6.92
CA GLY A 96 -4.08 22.29 6.52
C GLY A 96 -3.78 23.37 5.48
N ASN A 97 -2.59 23.38 4.89
CA ASN A 97 -2.22 24.23 3.77
C ASN A 97 -1.97 23.40 2.52
N SER A 98 -2.39 23.91 1.36
CA SER A 98 -2.04 23.35 0.06
C SER A 98 -0.59 23.72 -0.27
N GLU A 99 0.26 22.70 -0.46
CA GLU A 99 1.66 22.86 -0.82
C GLU A 99 1.98 22.07 -2.09
N THR A 100 2.87 22.63 -2.91
CA THR A 100 3.40 21.96 -4.10
C THR A 100 4.63 21.14 -3.74
N LEU A 101 4.53 19.83 -3.85
CA LEU A 101 5.64 18.89 -3.66
C LEU A 101 6.18 18.41 -5.01
N HIS A 102 7.49 18.28 -5.13
CA HIS A 102 8.12 17.66 -6.30
C HIS A 102 8.49 16.23 -5.95
N VAL A 103 7.76 15.28 -6.54
CA VAL A 103 7.90 13.85 -6.28
C VAL A 103 8.86 13.25 -7.29
N ASN A 104 10.01 12.77 -6.81
CA ASN A 104 11.01 12.05 -7.62
C ASN A 104 10.94 10.53 -7.40
N GLY A 105 11.80 9.78 -8.10
CA GLY A 105 11.86 8.33 -7.98
C GLY A 105 12.16 7.85 -6.55
N PHE A 106 13.06 8.55 -5.84
CA PHE A 106 13.37 8.23 -4.45
C PHE A 106 12.16 8.39 -3.52
N ALA A 107 11.41 9.49 -3.67
CA ALA A 107 10.19 9.71 -2.91
C ALA A 107 9.19 8.56 -3.16
N VAL A 108 8.96 8.17 -4.41
CA VAL A 108 8.10 7.02 -4.73
C VAL A 108 8.58 5.74 -4.04
N LEU A 109 9.88 5.44 -4.07
CA LEU A 109 10.42 4.26 -3.41
C LEU A 109 10.18 4.29 -1.88
N ASP A 110 10.36 5.43 -1.21
CA ASP A 110 10.04 5.59 0.22
C ASP A 110 8.55 5.37 0.51
N ALA A 111 7.66 5.90 -0.34
CA ALA A 111 6.23 5.71 -0.17
C ALA A 111 5.81 4.24 -0.37
N LEU A 112 6.37 3.56 -1.36
CA LEU A 112 6.11 2.13 -1.59
C LEU A 112 6.66 1.28 -0.43
N PHE A 113 7.83 1.63 0.11
CA PHE A 113 8.38 0.97 1.29
C PHE A 113 7.44 1.10 2.50
N ARG A 114 6.81 2.27 2.69
CA ARG A 114 5.80 2.47 3.74
C ARG A 114 4.52 1.67 3.50
N ASP A 115 4.06 1.51 2.27
CA ASP A 115 2.92 0.62 1.97
C ASP A 115 3.29 -0.85 2.29
N ALA A 116 4.55 -1.25 2.04
CA ALA A 116 5.05 -2.58 2.39
C ALA A 116 5.04 -2.87 3.91
N TYR A 117 5.06 -1.86 4.80
CA TYR A 117 4.83 -2.08 6.24
C TYR A 117 3.45 -2.69 6.51
N GLY A 118 2.45 -2.43 5.65
CA GLY A 118 1.13 -3.05 5.71
C GLY A 118 1.03 -4.42 5.01
N GLY A 119 2.14 -5.01 4.55
CA GLY A 119 2.19 -6.24 3.76
C GLY A 119 2.26 -6.01 2.25
N GLY A 120 2.17 -4.76 1.78
CA GLY A 120 2.44 -4.39 0.39
C GLY A 120 1.39 -4.86 -0.62
N ALA A 121 0.14 -5.03 -0.20
CA ALA A 121 -0.96 -5.44 -1.06
C ALA A 121 -1.15 -4.51 -2.28
N ASN A 122 -0.92 -3.20 -2.08
CA ASN A 122 -1.13 -2.18 -3.10
C ASN A 122 0.13 -1.89 -3.93
N VAL A 123 1.32 -2.27 -3.44
CA VAL A 123 2.61 -1.99 -4.11
C VAL A 123 2.59 -2.32 -5.61
N PRO A 124 2.11 -3.50 -6.06
CA PRO A 124 2.07 -3.80 -7.49
C PRO A 124 1.21 -2.83 -8.32
N HIS A 125 0.01 -2.53 -7.82
CA HIS A 125 -0.87 -1.57 -8.47
C HIS A 125 -0.27 -0.18 -8.51
N LEU A 126 0.28 0.30 -7.40
CA LEU A 126 0.88 1.64 -7.29
C LEU A 126 2.02 1.80 -8.30
N ILE A 127 2.92 0.81 -8.40
CA ILE A 127 4.00 0.82 -9.40
C ILE A 127 3.43 0.91 -10.82
N TYR A 128 2.39 0.12 -11.12
CA TYR A 128 1.77 0.10 -12.44
C TYR A 128 1.03 1.39 -12.80
N SER A 129 0.31 2.01 -11.86
CA SER A 129 -0.32 3.32 -12.08
C SER A 129 0.71 4.40 -12.35
N LEU A 130 1.85 4.36 -11.65
CA LEU A 130 2.92 5.34 -11.81
C LEU A 130 3.67 5.21 -13.14
N LYS A 131 3.64 4.04 -13.78
CA LYS A 131 4.20 3.83 -15.13
C LYS A 131 3.65 4.83 -16.15
N ASP A 132 2.37 5.19 -16.00
CA ASP A 132 1.67 6.12 -16.89
C ASP A 132 1.66 7.57 -16.35
N ASN A 133 2.47 7.86 -15.32
CA ASN A 133 2.52 9.15 -14.61
C ASN A 133 1.16 9.57 -14.02
N ASP A 134 0.42 8.61 -13.46
CA ASP A 134 -0.88 8.87 -12.82
C ASP A 134 -0.73 9.86 -11.64
N LEU A 135 -1.13 11.11 -11.89
CA LEU A 135 -1.02 12.19 -10.91
C LEU A 135 -1.86 11.93 -9.66
N ALA A 136 -2.94 11.17 -9.77
CA ALA A 136 -3.78 10.81 -8.64
C ALA A 136 -3.02 9.91 -7.67
N THR A 137 -2.34 8.89 -8.20
CA THR A 137 -1.45 8.01 -7.43
C THR A 137 -0.32 8.81 -6.81
N LEU A 138 0.40 9.64 -7.58
CA LEU A 138 1.48 10.49 -7.02
C LEU A 138 0.99 11.41 -5.90
N THR A 139 -0.19 12.01 -6.07
CA THR A 139 -0.82 12.87 -5.06
C THR A 139 -1.21 12.07 -3.82
N SER A 140 -1.71 10.84 -3.97
CA SER A 140 -2.06 9.97 -2.85
C SER A 140 -0.86 9.55 -1.99
N LEU A 141 0.32 9.44 -2.61
CA LEU A 141 1.57 9.12 -1.92
C LEU A 141 2.21 10.35 -1.26
N ALA A 142 1.79 11.56 -1.63
CA ALA A 142 2.39 12.82 -1.19
C ALA A 142 2.42 13.04 0.34
N PRO A 143 1.37 12.68 1.12
CA PRO A 143 1.40 12.79 2.58
C PRO A 143 2.50 11.95 3.26
N SER A 144 2.94 10.86 2.64
CA SER A 144 4.03 10.03 3.17
C SER A 144 5.36 10.80 3.27
N TYR A 145 5.53 11.85 2.45
CA TYR A 145 6.72 12.70 2.42
C TYR A 145 6.69 13.81 3.47
N SER A 146 5.50 14.30 3.78
CA SER A 146 5.29 15.48 4.63
C SER A 146 5.09 15.17 6.10
N ALA A 147 5.07 13.87 6.46
CA ALA A 147 4.99 13.42 7.83
C ALA A 147 6.23 13.90 8.63
N LEU A 148 6.16 15.15 9.09
CA LEU A 148 6.91 15.68 10.23
C LEU A 148 6.45 14.88 11.44
N ASN A 149 6.98 13.67 11.55
CA ASN A 149 6.61 12.74 12.58
C ASN A 149 6.88 13.38 13.93
N LYS A 150 5.88 13.33 14.82
CA LYS A 150 6.02 13.48 16.27
C LYS A 150 6.82 12.31 16.87
N SER A 151 7.86 11.85 16.16
CA SER A 151 8.78 10.80 16.59
C SER A 151 9.70 11.36 17.66
N ALA A 152 10.00 10.56 18.69
CA ALA A 152 11.07 10.83 19.65
C ALA A 152 12.44 10.68 18.98
N ARG A 153 12.73 11.52 17.98
CA ARG A 153 13.87 11.36 17.06
C ARG A 153 15.22 11.42 17.79
N MET A 154 15.34 12.28 18.79
CA MET A 154 16.53 12.33 19.62
C MET A 154 16.73 11.06 20.46
N MET A 155 15.65 10.43 20.93
CA MET A 155 15.73 9.14 21.62
C MET A 155 16.18 8.05 20.64
N ASN A 156 15.58 8.00 19.46
CA ASN A 156 15.98 7.04 18.43
C ASN A 156 17.46 7.18 18.05
N TYR A 157 17.97 8.40 17.86
CA TYR A 157 19.40 8.61 17.64
C TYR A 157 20.25 8.15 18.82
N ALA A 158 19.88 8.50 20.05
CA ALA A 158 20.63 8.07 21.24
C ALA A 158 20.70 6.55 21.38
N VAL A 159 19.62 5.83 21.06
CA VAL A 159 19.58 4.37 21.06
C VAL A 159 20.46 3.81 19.94
N ASN A 160 20.19 4.20 18.70
CA ASN A 160 20.93 3.72 17.51
C ASN A 160 22.44 3.92 17.61
N CYS A 161 22.88 5.05 18.20
CA CYS A 161 24.30 5.37 18.36
C CYS A 161 24.94 4.75 19.60
N SER A 162 24.13 4.28 20.56
CA SER A 162 24.61 3.55 21.73
C SER A 162 24.69 2.05 21.46
N ASP A 163 23.75 1.47 20.71
CA ASP A 163 23.75 0.04 20.41
C ASP A 163 24.88 -0.28 19.40
N ASP A 164 24.73 0.10 18.14
CA ASP A 164 25.63 -0.30 17.04
C ASP A 164 25.97 0.87 16.11
N PRO A 165 26.78 1.86 16.56
CA PRO A 165 27.11 3.03 15.75
C PRO A 165 27.95 2.66 14.52
N SER A 166 27.44 2.98 13.33
CA SER A 166 28.21 2.81 12.10
C SER A 166 29.34 3.84 11.96
N THR A 167 30.49 3.39 11.47
CA THR A 167 31.71 4.20 11.34
C THR A 167 31.97 4.67 9.91
N SER A 168 31.49 3.93 8.90
CA SER A 168 31.67 4.24 7.48
C SER A 168 30.40 3.97 6.67
N ALA A 169 30.25 4.72 5.57
CA ALA A 169 29.23 4.44 4.56
C ALA A 169 29.50 3.11 3.82
N ASP A 170 30.75 2.63 3.82
CA ASP A 170 31.14 1.38 3.16
C ASP A 170 30.43 0.15 3.75
N GLU A 171 30.00 0.22 5.02
CA GLU A 171 29.21 -0.82 5.70
C GLU A 171 27.85 -1.07 5.00
N PHE A 172 27.35 -0.09 4.25
CA PHE A 172 26.05 -0.13 3.57
C PHE A 172 26.16 -0.44 2.07
N ILE A 173 27.37 -0.56 1.53
CA ILE A 173 27.57 -0.91 0.12
C ILE A 173 27.36 -2.42 -0.06
N GLN A 174 26.49 -2.79 -1.01
CA GLN A 174 26.22 -4.19 -1.36
C GLN A 174 26.40 -4.41 -2.86
N GLU A 175 27.18 -5.42 -3.23
CA GLU A 175 27.38 -5.80 -4.63
C GLU A 175 26.11 -6.43 -5.22
N GLY A 176 25.87 -6.21 -6.52
CA GLY A 176 24.76 -6.82 -7.25
C GLY A 176 23.37 -6.23 -6.92
N VAL A 177 23.31 -5.14 -6.17
CA VAL A 177 22.06 -4.43 -5.84
C VAL A 177 21.80 -3.31 -6.85
N LEU A 178 20.53 -3.13 -7.24
CA LEU A 178 20.13 -2.04 -8.14
C LEU A 178 20.43 -0.67 -7.51
N PRO A 179 20.86 0.33 -8.29
CA PRO A 179 21.22 1.65 -7.76
C PRO A 179 20.15 2.30 -6.89
N MET A 180 18.86 2.12 -7.22
CA MET A 180 17.75 2.67 -6.42
C MET A 180 17.73 2.13 -4.98
N TYR A 181 17.96 0.82 -4.79
CA TYR A 181 17.94 0.19 -3.47
C TYR A 181 19.20 0.54 -2.68
N ALA A 182 20.34 0.62 -3.37
CA ALA A 182 21.59 1.07 -2.76
C ALA A 182 21.48 2.52 -2.27
N ALA A 183 20.86 3.41 -3.06
CA ALA A 183 20.59 4.79 -2.66
C ALA A 183 19.65 4.85 -1.44
N PHE A 184 18.59 4.04 -1.42
CA PHE A 184 17.66 3.95 -0.29
C PHE A 184 18.35 3.52 1.00
N ARG A 185 19.14 2.43 0.97
CA ARG A 185 19.90 1.95 2.13
C ARG A 185 20.89 3.00 2.64
N LEU A 186 21.55 3.71 1.73
CA LEU A 186 22.51 4.76 2.09
C LEU A 186 21.83 6.00 2.69
N ASP A 187 20.66 6.40 2.19
CA ASP A 187 19.89 7.50 2.78
C ASP A 187 19.47 7.18 4.22
N ASP A 188 18.97 5.96 4.47
CA ASP A 188 18.58 5.53 5.81
C ASP A 188 19.78 5.53 6.77
N ALA A 189 20.92 5.00 6.32
CA ALA A 189 22.18 5.05 7.05
C ALA A 189 22.64 6.49 7.35
N GLN A 190 22.53 7.41 6.38
CA GLN A 190 22.87 8.81 6.61
C GLN A 190 21.97 9.44 7.67
N LYS A 191 20.67 9.18 7.59
CA LYS A 191 19.64 9.77 8.44
C LYS A 191 19.68 9.24 9.88
N TYR A 192 19.96 7.96 10.07
CA TYR A 192 19.83 7.29 11.37
C TYR A 192 21.15 6.86 12.01
N GLN A 193 22.27 6.90 11.28
CA GLN A 193 23.59 6.49 11.77
C GLN A 193 24.69 7.53 11.50
N LEU A 194 25.10 7.70 10.23
CA LEU A 194 26.34 8.37 9.85
C LEU A 194 26.39 9.86 10.20
N VAL A 195 25.22 10.54 10.20
CA VAL A 195 25.09 11.93 10.63
C VAL A 195 24.80 12.03 12.13
N PRO A 196 23.73 11.41 12.67
CA PRO A 196 23.38 11.59 14.08
C PRO A 196 24.46 11.09 15.06
N CYS A 197 25.14 9.97 14.78
CA CYS A 197 26.13 9.40 15.71
C CYS A 197 27.45 10.19 15.78
N LYS A 198 27.65 11.15 14.88
CA LYS A 198 28.75 12.14 15.00
C LYS A 198 28.39 13.31 15.92
N ILE A 199 27.11 13.48 16.22
CA ILE A 199 26.56 14.63 16.94
C ILE A 199 26.09 14.23 18.34
N VAL A 200 25.47 13.05 18.45
CA VAL A 200 24.93 12.51 19.69
C VAL A 200 26.04 11.81 20.47
N ASP A 201 26.48 12.43 21.56
CA ASP A 201 27.55 11.92 22.44
C ASP A 201 26.96 10.97 23.49
N VAL A 202 26.84 9.69 23.12
CA VAL A 202 26.39 8.60 23.99
C VAL A 202 27.43 7.47 23.98
N PRO A 203 27.66 6.78 25.11
CA PRO A 203 28.57 5.65 25.13
C PRO A 203 27.98 4.48 24.33
N GLN A 204 28.83 3.80 23.58
CA GLN A 204 28.46 2.51 22.98
C GLN A 204 28.26 1.46 24.08
N LEU A 205 27.29 0.57 23.90
CA LEU A 205 27.08 -0.59 24.75
C LEU A 205 28.27 -1.57 24.62
N PRO A 206 28.57 -2.34 25.68
CA PRO A 206 29.61 -3.36 25.60
C PRO A 206 29.11 -4.58 24.81
N ASP A 207 29.94 -5.25 24.01
CA ASP A 207 29.63 -6.43 23.17
C ASP A 207 28.73 -7.51 23.84
N SER A 208 28.77 -7.61 25.17
CA SER A 208 27.83 -8.43 25.95
C SER A 208 26.34 -8.05 25.78
N SER A 209 26.05 -6.87 25.24
CA SER A 209 24.70 -6.43 24.86
C SER A 209 24.12 -7.33 23.79
N ASP A 210 24.98 -7.90 22.94
CA ASP A 210 24.58 -8.58 21.71
C ASP A 210 24.51 -10.10 21.91
N ALA A 211 24.66 -10.56 23.16
CA ALA A 211 24.60 -11.97 23.48
C ALA A 211 23.17 -12.54 23.23
N PRO A 212 23.03 -13.72 22.59
CA PRO A 212 21.73 -14.36 22.37
C PRO A 212 20.92 -14.51 23.65
N ILE A 213 19.60 -14.38 23.54
CA ILE A 213 18.70 -14.66 24.66
C ILE A 213 18.52 -16.17 24.86
N THR A 214 18.72 -16.67 26.07
CA THR A 214 18.61 -18.10 26.41
C THR A 214 17.73 -18.37 27.63
N ALA A 215 16.97 -17.34 28.08
CA ALA A 215 16.14 -17.44 29.27
C ALA A 215 14.95 -18.39 29.04
N ASP A 216 14.67 -19.22 30.06
CA ASP A 216 13.53 -20.15 30.08
C ASP A 216 12.25 -19.41 30.49
N ILE A 217 11.70 -18.64 29.55
CA ILE A 217 10.46 -17.87 29.69
C ILE A 217 9.56 -18.22 28.51
N PRO A 218 8.27 -18.56 28.73
CA PRO A 218 7.33 -18.79 27.65
C PRO A 218 7.29 -17.59 26.71
N THR A 219 7.65 -17.82 25.45
CA THR A 219 7.78 -16.75 24.45
C THR A 219 6.95 -17.04 23.21
N LEU A 220 6.19 -16.05 22.75
CA LEU A 220 5.52 -16.07 21.45
C LEU A 220 6.25 -15.13 20.49
N VAL A 221 6.79 -15.68 19.42
CA VAL A 221 7.43 -14.94 18.33
C VAL A 221 6.45 -14.83 17.17
N ILE A 222 6.21 -13.60 16.72
CA ILE A 222 5.28 -13.28 15.63
C ILE A 222 6.03 -12.43 14.60
N ASN A 223 5.96 -12.81 13.33
CA ASN A 223 6.52 -12.02 12.23
C ASN A 223 5.60 -12.02 11.01
N GLY A 224 5.73 -10.99 10.19
CA GLY A 224 5.20 -10.97 8.84
C GLY A 224 6.20 -11.56 7.85
N ARG A 225 5.74 -12.40 6.92
CA ARG A 225 6.59 -12.94 5.83
C ARG A 225 7.06 -11.86 4.87
N LEU A 226 6.25 -10.80 4.71
CA LEU A 226 6.49 -9.66 3.84
C LEU A 226 6.96 -8.42 4.61
N ASP A 227 7.30 -8.57 5.88
CA ASP A 227 7.84 -7.48 6.71
C ASP A 227 9.12 -6.90 6.07
N PRO A 228 9.11 -5.63 5.62
CA PRO A 228 10.24 -5.04 4.95
C PRO A 228 11.31 -4.50 5.91
N ALA A 229 11.03 -4.47 7.22
CA ALA A 229 11.91 -3.92 8.25
C ALA A 229 12.50 -5.01 9.15
N THR A 230 11.68 -5.95 9.59
CA THR A 230 12.08 -7.07 10.49
C THR A 230 11.68 -8.40 9.89
N PRO A 231 12.43 -8.92 8.90
CA PRO A 231 12.04 -10.12 8.16
C PRO A 231 11.87 -11.32 9.10
N ALA A 232 11.02 -12.28 8.71
CA ALA A 232 10.72 -13.46 9.52
C ALA A 232 11.95 -14.27 9.99
N SER A 233 13.04 -14.26 9.22
CA SER A 233 14.33 -14.88 9.60
C SER A 233 14.92 -14.33 10.90
N ASN A 234 14.58 -13.09 11.28
CA ASN A 234 14.98 -12.52 12.56
C ASN A 234 14.26 -13.21 13.73
N GLY A 235 12.97 -13.52 13.55
CA GLY A 235 12.20 -14.30 14.50
C GLY A 235 12.77 -15.71 14.64
N ASP A 236 13.03 -16.37 13.52
CA ASP A 236 13.63 -17.71 13.47
C ASP A 236 14.97 -17.75 14.22
N LEU A 237 15.81 -16.71 14.06
CA LEU A 237 17.09 -16.58 14.76
C LEU A 237 16.89 -16.52 16.28
N VAL A 238 16.06 -15.58 16.76
CA VAL A 238 15.81 -15.42 18.21
C VAL A 238 15.16 -16.68 18.80
N ALA A 239 14.18 -17.26 18.10
CA ALA A 239 13.51 -18.48 18.54
C ALA A 239 14.46 -19.68 18.66
N SER A 240 15.47 -19.77 17.79
CA SER A 240 16.45 -20.86 17.83
C SER A 240 17.26 -20.94 19.13
N HIS A 241 17.29 -19.85 19.92
CA HIS A 241 17.97 -19.79 21.21
C HIS A 241 17.06 -20.01 22.42
N LEU A 242 15.73 -20.00 22.23
CA LEU A 242 14.76 -20.06 23.31
C LEU A 242 14.26 -21.50 23.57
N PRO A 243 14.27 -21.97 24.83
CA PRO A 243 13.84 -23.33 25.16
C PRO A 243 12.31 -23.52 25.17
N ASP A 244 11.54 -22.46 25.42
CA ASP A 244 10.07 -22.46 25.44
C ASP A 244 9.54 -21.34 24.52
N VAL A 245 9.43 -21.67 23.23
CA VAL A 245 9.03 -20.72 22.19
C VAL A 245 7.92 -21.28 21.31
N LYS A 246 7.01 -20.41 20.91
CA LYS A 246 6.03 -20.64 19.84
C LYS A 246 6.23 -19.59 18.77
N GLU A 247 6.30 -20.03 17.52
CA GLU A 247 6.51 -19.16 16.38
C GLU A 247 5.28 -19.13 15.49
N VAL A 248 4.88 -17.93 15.06
CA VAL A 248 3.77 -17.73 14.12
C VAL A 248 4.19 -16.71 13.06
N THR A 249 4.30 -17.17 11.81
CA THR A 249 4.57 -16.30 10.67
C THR A 249 3.31 -16.04 9.85
N PHE A 250 2.93 -14.77 9.69
CA PHE A 250 1.82 -14.35 8.85
C PHE A 250 2.26 -14.27 7.39
N GLY A 251 1.71 -15.11 6.52
CA GLY A 251 2.14 -15.20 5.12
C GLY A 251 1.90 -13.94 4.29
N ASN A 252 0.89 -13.16 4.65
CA ASN A 252 0.57 -11.83 4.10
C ASN A 252 1.01 -10.68 5.03
N GLY A 253 1.66 -10.99 6.15
CA GLY A 253 1.97 -10.01 7.18
C GLY A 253 3.07 -9.06 6.75
N GLY A 254 2.86 -7.76 6.97
CA GLY A 254 3.89 -6.72 6.92
C GLY A 254 4.59 -6.55 8.27
N HIS A 255 4.94 -5.32 8.63
CA HIS A 255 5.56 -4.98 9.90
C HIS A 255 4.53 -4.91 11.03
N ILE A 256 4.70 -5.77 12.05
CA ILE A 256 3.79 -5.94 13.21
C ILE A 256 2.41 -6.52 12.85
N GLN A 257 1.93 -7.49 13.61
CA GLN A 257 0.70 -8.22 13.30
C GLN A 257 -0.49 -7.87 14.18
N LEU A 258 -0.30 -7.13 15.28
CA LEU A 258 -1.36 -6.84 16.27
C LEU A 258 -2.66 -6.22 15.69
N SER A 259 -2.58 -5.50 14.58
CA SER A 259 -3.77 -4.94 13.91
C SER A 259 -4.69 -6.02 13.32
N GLN A 260 -4.19 -7.24 13.11
CA GLN A 260 -4.92 -8.36 12.56
C GLN A 260 -5.70 -9.11 13.64
N LEU A 261 -6.99 -9.35 13.41
CA LEU A 261 -7.87 -10.07 14.35
C LEU A 261 -7.35 -11.48 14.68
N CYS A 262 -6.69 -12.14 13.72
CA CYS A 262 -6.09 -13.44 13.94
C CYS A 262 -4.91 -13.36 14.93
N ALA A 263 -4.01 -12.38 14.78
CA ALA A 263 -2.91 -12.17 15.71
C ALA A 263 -3.41 -11.84 17.13
N GLN A 264 -4.42 -10.98 17.25
CA GLN A 264 -5.05 -10.66 18.54
C GLN A 264 -5.60 -11.91 19.24
N SER A 265 -6.23 -12.80 18.47
CA SER A 265 -6.78 -14.06 18.99
C SER A 265 -5.68 -15.02 19.47
N ILE A 266 -4.60 -15.14 18.70
CA ILE A 266 -3.43 -15.98 19.03
C ILE A 266 -2.72 -15.44 20.28
N ILE A 267 -2.46 -14.13 20.34
CA ILE A 267 -1.84 -13.47 21.49
C ILE A 267 -2.71 -13.68 22.73
N ALA A 268 -4.03 -13.44 22.65
CA ALA A 268 -4.93 -13.64 23.77
C ALA A 268 -4.96 -15.10 24.27
N ALA A 269 -4.91 -16.07 23.35
CA ALA A 269 -4.82 -17.49 23.71
C ALA A 269 -3.50 -17.83 24.40
N PHE A 270 -2.38 -17.30 23.88
CA PHE A 270 -1.06 -17.48 24.48
C PHE A 270 -0.97 -16.87 25.88
N LEU A 271 -1.45 -15.64 26.08
CA LEU A 271 -1.44 -14.99 27.40
C LEU A 271 -2.33 -15.69 28.42
N LYS A 272 -3.35 -16.41 27.98
CA LYS A 272 -4.22 -17.19 28.86
C LYS A 272 -3.57 -18.51 29.32
N ASP A 273 -2.87 -19.17 28.42
CA ASP A 273 -2.13 -20.41 28.71
C ASP A 273 -0.91 -20.54 27.76
N PRO A 274 0.27 -20.09 28.21
CA PRO A 274 1.49 -20.16 27.41
C PRO A 274 1.94 -21.60 27.10
N SER A 275 1.40 -22.62 27.77
CA SER A 275 1.72 -24.03 27.51
C SER A 275 0.78 -24.71 26.51
N ALA A 276 -0.42 -24.15 26.28
CA ALA A 276 -1.43 -24.74 25.41
C ALA A 276 -1.05 -24.66 23.93
N GLN A 277 -1.49 -25.63 23.12
CA GLN A 277 -1.40 -25.49 21.67
C GLN A 277 -2.24 -24.30 21.19
N LEU A 278 -1.65 -23.43 20.35
CA LEU A 278 -2.34 -22.28 19.78
C LEU A 278 -3.09 -22.68 18.51
N ASP A 279 -4.30 -22.15 18.34
CA ASP A 279 -5.02 -22.26 17.08
C ASP A 279 -4.56 -21.15 16.12
N THR A 280 -3.87 -21.55 15.05
CA THR A 280 -3.32 -20.64 14.03
C THR A 280 -4.05 -20.80 12.69
N SER A 281 -5.21 -21.47 12.64
CA SER A 281 -5.88 -21.75 11.37
C SER A 281 -6.41 -20.51 10.64
N CYS A 282 -6.47 -19.35 11.33
CA CYS A 282 -6.87 -18.08 10.75
C CYS A 282 -5.72 -17.33 10.07
N VAL A 283 -4.46 -17.78 10.22
CA VAL A 283 -3.28 -17.09 9.68
C VAL A 283 -3.29 -17.24 8.15
N PRO A 284 -3.26 -16.15 7.38
CA PRO A 284 -3.23 -16.25 5.94
C PRO A 284 -1.90 -16.81 5.42
N ASP A 285 -1.96 -17.73 4.45
CA ASP A 285 -0.78 -18.38 3.87
C ASP A 285 -0.02 -17.48 2.88
N LYS A 286 -0.74 -16.59 2.17
CA LYS A 286 -0.18 -15.70 1.14
C LYS A 286 -0.87 -14.35 1.14
N GLN A 287 -0.21 -13.37 0.52
CA GLN A 287 -0.77 -12.05 0.26
C GLN A 287 -1.92 -12.11 -0.75
N SER A 288 -2.98 -11.36 -0.47
CA SER A 288 -3.99 -10.97 -1.45
C SER A 288 -3.60 -9.60 -2.00
N PHE A 289 -3.16 -9.55 -3.25
CA PHE A 289 -2.80 -8.31 -3.90
C PHE A 289 -4.05 -7.55 -4.36
N SER A 290 -3.95 -6.23 -4.37
CA SER A 290 -4.96 -5.36 -4.93
C SER A 290 -4.93 -5.46 -6.45
N LEU A 291 -5.96 -6.03 -7.06
CA LEU A 291 -6.05 -6.28 -8.50
C LEU A 291 -7.13 -5.39 -9.14
N PRO A 292 -6.99 -5.01 -10.42
CA PRO A 292 -8.09 -4.39 -11.15
C PRO A 292 -9.29 -5.34 -11.16
N PHE A 293 -10.50 -4.80 -11.08
CA PHE A 293 -11.71 -5.61 -10.94
C PHE A 293 -12.77 -5.22 -11.96
N ALA A 294 -13.63 -6.19 -12.29
CA ALA A 294 -14.77 -5.99 -13.16
C ALA A 294 -15.87 -5.17 -12.44
N ALA A 295 -16.19 -4.01 -12.97
CA ALA A 295 -17.27 -3.14 -12.53
C ALA A 295 -18.42 -3.23 -13.53
N THR A 296 -19.54 -3.83 -13.10
CA THR A 296 -20.67 -4.17 -13.97
C THR A 296 -21.90 -3.34 -13.66
N GLY A 297 -22.46 -2.70 -14.69
CA GLY A 297 -23.86 -2.25 -14.66
C GLY A 297 -24.72 -3.22 -15.46
N ALA A 298 -25.83 -3.69 -14.88
CA ALA A 298 -26.76 -4.61 -15.52
C ALA A 298 -28.18 -4.02 -15.58
N SER A 299 -28.95 -4.43 -16.59
CA SER A 299 -30.38 -4.12 -16.66
C SER A 299 -31.14 -4.76 -15.50
N PRO A 300 -32.30 -4.23 -15.08
CA PRO A 300 -33.08 -4.80 -13.98
C PRO A 300 -33.51 -6.26 -14.17
N ASP A 301 -33.62 -6.72 -15.41
CA ASP A 301 -33.95 -8.10 -15.77
C ASP A 301 -32.71 -8.99 -15.96
N GLY A 302 -31.50 -8.42 -15.90
CA GLY A 302 -30.22 -9.13 -16.02
C GLY A 302 -29.86 -9.61 -17.42
N ASN A 303 -30.63 -9.22 -18.46
CA ASN A 303 -30.47 -9.69 -19.84
C ASN A 303 -29.44 -8.90 -20.67
N VAL A 304 -28.87 -7.84 -20.10
CA VAL A 304 -27.79 -7.11 -20.75
C VAL A 304 -26.96 -6.40 -19.69
N SER A 305 -25.64 -6.41 -19.87
CA SER A 305 -24.71 -5.73 -18.99
C SER A 305 -23.60 -5.02 -19.75
N LEU A 306 -23.05 -4.00 -19.11
CA LEU A 306 -21.81 -3.35 -19.51
C LEU A 306 -20.83 -3.52 -18.35
N THR A 307 -19.70 -4.12 -18.64
CA THR A 307 -18.60 -4.33 -17.71
C THR A 307 -17.40 -3.51 -18.15
N VAL A 308 -16.79 -2.79 -17.22
CA VAL A 308 -15.48 -2.15 -17.40
C VAL A 308 -14.52 -2.70 -16.35
N THR A 309 -13.21 -2.56 -16.59
CA THR A 309 -12.18 -2.85 -15.59
C THR A 309 -11.86 -1.56 -14.85
N LEU A 310 -12.11 -1.53 -13.54
CA LEU A 310 -11.70 -0.42 -12.67
C LEU A 310 -10.39 -0.75 -11.95
N PRO A 311 -9.52 0.25 -11.72
CA PRO A 311 -8.38 0.09 -10.84
C PRO A 311 -8.81 -0.27 -9.40
N PRO A 312 -7.98 -1.01 -8.63
CA PRO A 312 -8.33 -1.47 -7.28
C PRO A 312 -8.53 -0.34 -6.25
N ASP A 313 -8.12 0.88 -6.56
CA ASP A 313 -8.35 2.03 -5.69
C ASP A 313 -9.79 2.59 -5.77
N PHE A 314 -10.64 2.03 -6.64
CA PHE A 314 -12.08 2.25 -6.62
C PHE A 314 -12.79 1.34 -5.61
N ILE A 315 -13.77 1.91 -4.92
CA ILE A 315 -14.63 1.22 -3.96
C ILE A 315 -16.09 1.40 -4.43
N GLN A 316 -16.86 0.32 -4.42
CA GLN A 316 -18.29 0.39 -4.73
C GLN A 316 -19.03 1.17 -3.64
N VAL A 317 -19.80 2.18 -4.04
CA VAL A 317 -20.49 3.09 -3.10
C VAL A 317 -21.57 2.34 -2.31
N ASP A 318 -22.33 1.50 -2.99
CA ASP A 318 -23.33 0.61 -2.41
C ASP A 318 -23.42 -0.68 -3.25
N PRO A 319 -23.52 -1.88 -2.63
CA PRO A 319 -23.57 -3.15 -3.35
C PRO A 319 -24.71 -3.30 -4.35
N SER A 320 -25.80 -2.54 -4.20
CA SER A 320 -26.94 -2.55 -5.13
C SER A 320 -26.82 -1.52 -6.25
N SER A 321 -25.78 -0.68 -6.21
CA SER A 321 -25.54 0.39 -7.19
C SER A 321 -24.38 0.05 -8.11
N ALA A 322 -24.53 0.36 -9.40
CA ALA A 322 -23.41 0.38 -10.34
C ALA A 322 -22.67 1.73 -10.27
N GLN A 323 -22.17 2.04 -9.07
CA GLN A 323 -21.46 3.28 -8.75
C GLN A 323 -20.22 2.97 -7.91
N TRP A 324 -19.09 3.57 -8.31
CA TRP A 324 -17.80 3.39 -7.69
C TRP A 324 -17.12 4.75 -7.49
N GLN A 325 -16.27 4.86 -6.48
CA GLN A 325 -15.50 6.07 -6.21
C GLN A 325 -14.15 5.72 -5.58
N ARG A 326 -13.15 6.61 -5.73
CA ARG A 326 -11.91 6.52 -4.95
C ARG A 326 -12.08 7.03 -3.51
N PRO A 327 -11.21 6.62 -2.56
CA PRO A 327 -11.09 7.25 -1.25
C PRO A 327 -10.96 8.79 -1.38
N ALA A 328 -11.60 9.54 -0.48
CA ALA A 328 -11.81 11.00 -0.55
C ALA A 328 -12.89 11.51 -1.54
N GLY A 329 -13.57 10.62 -2.27
CA GLY A 329 -14.81 10.91 -2.99
C GLY A 329 -14.64 11.48 -4.41
N THR A 330 -13.44 11.44 -4.98
CA THR A 330 -13.15 11.89 -6.35
C THR A 330 -12.03 11.02 -6.97
N PRO A 331 -12.20 10.47 -8.18
CA PRO A 331 -13.36 10.56 -9.07
C PRO A 331 -14.51 9.61 -8.68
N ILE A 332 -15.69 9.84 -9.26
CA ILE A 332 -16.90 9.00 -9.20
C ILE A 332 -17.13 8.41 -10.59
N PHE A 333 -17.44 7.12 -10.65
CA PHE A 333 -17.75 6.40 -11.88
C PHE A 333 -19.08 5.65 -11.72
N ALA A 334 -19.97 5.76 -12.71
CA ALA A 334 -21.27 5.08 -12.67
C ALA A 334 -21.69 4.55 -14.04
N ILE A 335 -22.34 3.39 -14.03
CA ILE A 335 -22.95 2.78 -15.21
C ILE A 335 -24.45 2.68 -15.00
N ASN A 336 -25.22 3.16 -15.97
CA ASN A 336 -26.66 2.95 -16.04
C ASN A 336 -26.99 2.12 -17.27
N VAL A 337 -27.96 1.22 -17.14
CA VAL A 337 -28.42 0.37 -18.23
C VAL A 337 -29.89 0.62 -18.51
N GLU A 338 -30.20 0.76 -19.78
CA GLU A 338 -31.53 1.03 -20.32
C GLU A 338 -31.98 -0.14 -21.22
N PRO A 339 -33.30 -0.41 -21.32
CA PRO A 339 -33.80 -1.52 -22.13
C PRO A 339 -33.49 -1.40 -23.62
N ALA A 340 -33.53 -2.55 -24.31
CA ALA A 340 -33.47 -2.65 -25.76
C ALA A 340 -34.40 -1.65 -26.48
N GLY A 341 -33.94 -1.14 -27.62
CA GLY A 341 -34.65 -0.11 -28.40
C GLY A 341 -34.39 1.33 -27.94
N THR A 342 -33.70 1.54 -26.82
CA THR A 342 -33.15 2.85 -26.45
C THR A 342 -31.93 3.15 -27.32
N THR A 343 -31.84 4.34 -27.90
CA THR A 343 -30.66 4.77 -28.67
C THR A 343 -29.53 5.28 -27.76
N ALA A 344 -28.30 5.33 -28.27
CA ALA A 344 -27.16 5.89 -27.55
C ALA A 344 -27.41 7.34 -27.07
N LEU A 345 -28.07 8.16 -27.89
CA LEU A 345 -28.44 9.53 -27.56
C LEU A 345 -29.47 9.59 -26.42
N GLU A 346 -30.53 8.78 -26.52
CA GLU A 346 -31.57 8.73 -25.48
C GLU A 346 -31.00 8.21 -24.15
N ALA A 347 -30.11 7.21 -24.18
CA ALA A 347 -29.44 6.73 -22.98
C ALA A 347 -28.64 7.85 -22.32
N LEU A 348 -27.76 8.52 -23.08
CA LEU A 348 -26.99 9.68 -22.58
C LEU A 348 -27.91 10.74 -21.94
N GLN A 349 -28.99 11.11 -22.62
CA GLN A 349 -29.95 12.10 -22.13
C GLN A 349 -30.64 11.64 -20.84
N LYS A 350 -31.06 10.37 -20.74
CA LYS A 350 -31.65 9.80 -19.52
C LYS A 350 -30.66 9.80 -18.35
N GLY A 351 -29.40 9.41 -18.58
CA GLY A 351 -28.37 9.43 -17.54
C GLY A 351 -28.06 10.85 -17.05
N LEU A 352 -27.97 11.82 -17.96
CA LEU A 352 -27.80 13.23 -17.60
C LEU A 352 -29.01 13.79 -16.85
N ALA A 353 -30.23 13.37 -17.22
CA ALA A 353 -31.45 13.78 -16.52
C ALA A 353 -31.48 13.29 -15.07
N LYS A 354 -30.89 12.13 -14.75
CA LYS A 354 -30.69 11.68 -13.35
C LYS A 354 -29.82 12.64 -12.54
N LEU A 355 -28.92 13.37 -13.19
CA LEU A 355 -28.12 14.44 -12.60
C LEU A 355 -28.81 15.82 -12.70
N GLY A 356 -30.04 15.91 -13.20
CA GLY A 356 -30.73 17.17 -13.43
C GLY A 356 -30.13 18.02 -14.56
N ILE A 357 -29.43 17.39 -15.52
CA ILE A 357 -28.81 18.03 -16.67
C ILE A 357 -29.64 17.72 -17.92
N SER A 358 -29.93 18.75 -18.71
CA SER A 358 -30.67 18.62 -19.98
C SER A 358 -29.91 19.38 -21.07
N PRO A 359 -28.94 18.74 -21.74
CA PRO A 359 -28.12 19.39 -22.76
C PRO A 359 -28.93 19.66 -24.03
N GLY A 360 -28.58 20.71 -24.76
CA GLY A 360 -29.04 20.88 -26.13
C GLY A 360 -28.33 19.91 -27.07
N GLU A 361 -28.89 19.67 -28.27
CA GLU A 361 -28.26 18.78 -29.26
C GLU A 361 -26.85 19.24 -29.65
N ALA A 362 -26.59 20.55 -29.68
CA ALA A 362 -25.28 21.12 -30.00
C ALA A 362 -24.21 20.86 -28.92
N ASP A 363 -24.62 20.50 -27.70
CA ASP A 363 -23.72 20.20 -26.58
C ASP A 363 -23.27 18.73 -26.58
N ILE A 364 -23.91 17.89 -27.41
CA ILE A 364 -23.62 16.46 -27.55
C ILE A 364 -22.82 16.22 -28.82
N LYS A 365 -21.74 15.46 -28.70
CA LYS A 365 -20.85 15.11 -29.81
C LYS A 365 -20.78 13.59 -29.98
N ASP A 366 -20.21 13.16 -31.09
CA ASP A 366 -19.77 11.76 -31.21
C ASP A 366 -18.60 11.52 -30.25
N GLY A 367 -18.68 10.44 -29.48
CA GLY A 367 -17.64 10.03 -28.55
C GLY A 367 -16.74 8.94 -29.12
N PRO A 368 -15.78 8.41 -28.32
CA PRO A 368 -15.01 7.23 -28.71
C PRO A 368 -15.89 5.99 -28.84
N GLU A 369 -15.44 4.97 -29.56
CA GLU A 369 -16.13 3.68 -29.50
C GLU A 369 -16.03 3.09 -28.09
N ILE A 370 -17.13 2.50 -27.60
CA ILE A 370 -17.19 1.82 -26.29
C ILE A 370 -17.66 0.40 -26.55
N ALA A 371 -16.85 -0.60 -26.19
CA ALA A 371 -17.08 -2.00 -26.57
C ALA A 371 -17.27 -2.21 -28.09
N GLY A 372 -16.57 -1.41 -28.91
CA GLY A 372 -16.70 -1.42 -30.38
C GLY A 372 -18.01 -0.84 -30.92
N LEU A 373 -18.78 -0.16 -30.07
CA LEU A 373 -20.06 0.47 -30.44
C LEU A 373 -19.90 1.99 -30.54
N PRO A 374 -20.56 2.65 -31.52
CA PRO A 374 -20.59 4.11 -31.59
C PRO A 374 -21.20 4.72 -30.32
N SER A 375 -20.58 5.79 -29.82
CA SER A 375 -21.08 6.49 -28.64
C SER A 375 -21.38 7.96 -28.88
N LYS A 376 -22.19 8.54 -27.99
CA LYS A 376 -22.40 9.97 -27.83
C LYS A 376 -21.72 10.45 -26.56
N HIS A 377 -21.14 11.63 -26.58
CA HIS A 377 -20.39 12.22 -25.47
C HIS A 377 -20.94 13.60 -25.12
N TYR A 378 -21.06 13.85 -23.82
CA TYR A 378 -21.32 15.15 -23.23
C TYR A 378 -20.23 15.46 -22.20
N GLN A 379 -19.74 16.70 -22.23
CA GLN A 379 -18.77 17.20 -21.26
C GLN A 379 -19.34 18.46 -20.59
N GLY A 380 -19.37 18.50 -19.26
CA GLY A 380 -19.95 19.60 -18.49
C GLY A 380 -19.44 19.65 -17.05
N THR A 381 -20.23 20.28 -16.17
CA THR A 381 -19.96 20.31 -14.72
C THR A 381 -21.21 19.92 -13.94
N LYS A 382 -21.00 19.43 -12.71
CA LYS A 382 -22.07 19.07 -11.78
C LYS A 382 -21.65 19.40 -10.34
N THR A 383 -22.49 20.16 -9.64
CA THR A 383 -22.33 20.36 -8.19
C THR A 383 -22.99 19.22 -7.42
N LEU A 384 -22.23 18.58 -6.53
CA LEU A 384 -22.71 17.56 -5.59
C LEU A 384 -22.33 18.01 -4.17
N GLY A 385 -23.33 18.33 -3.34
CA GLY A 385 -23.09 18.95 -2.04
C GLY A 385 -22.50 20.36 -2.20
N ASP A 386 -21.35 20.59 -1.58
CA ASP A 386 -20.57 21.83 -1.61
C ASP A 386 -19.42 21.81 -2.64
N LYS A 387 -19.27 20.71 -3.39
CA LYS A 387 -18.18 20.52 -4.37
C LYS A 387 -18.68 20.55 -5.80
N GLU A 388 -17.92 21.19 -6.67
CA GLU A 388 -18.11 21.14 -8.13
C GLU A 388 -17.26 20.02 -8.72
N TYR A 389 -17.85 19.26 -9.65
CA TYR A 389 -17.20 18.19 -10.39
C TYR A 389 -17.22 18.50 -11.87
N ALA A 390 -16.13 18.24 -12.56
CA ALA A 390 -16.14 18.11 -14.00
C ALA A 390 -16.79 16.76 -14.36
N LEU A 391 -17.69 16.77 -15.33
CA LEU A 391 -18.47 15.61 -15.77
C LEU A 391 -18.14 15.26 -17.22
N ASP A 392 -17.89 13.98 -17.45
CA ASP A 392 -17.88 13.33 -18.76
C ASP A 392 -18.93 12.23 -18.76
N ALA A 393 -19.85 12.29 -19.72
CA ALA A 393 -20.95 11.35 -19.84
C ALA A 393 -20.98 10.75 -21.25
N TYR A 394 -21.13 9.42 -21.33
CA TYR A 394 -21.14 8.68 -22.58
C TYR A 394 -22.39 7.84 -22.69
N GLY A 395 -23.07 7.88 -23.84
CA GLY A 395 -24.15 6.97 -24.18
C GLY A 395 -23.75 6.04 -25.31
N THR A 396 -23.97 4.75 -25.18
CA THR A 396 -23.73 3.75 -26.24
C THR A 396 -24.87 2.73 -26.25
N ALA A 397 -25.10 2.06 -27.38
CA ALA A 397 -26.21 1.12 -27.52
C ALA A 397 -25.94 0.03 -28.56
N ASN A 398 -26.56 -1.13 -28.35
CA ASN A 398 -26.70 -2.19 -29.34
C ASN A 398 -28.16 -2.67 -29.42
N GLU A 399 -28.40 -3.78 -30.10
CA GLU A 399 -29.74 -4.37 -30.24
C GLU A 399 -30.34 -4.90 -28.92
N ASN A 400 -29.50 -5.22 -27.93
CA ASN A 400 -29.89 -5.83 -26.67
C ASN A 400 -30.11 -4.79 -25.55
N GLY A 401 -29.54 -3.59 -25.67
CA GLY A 401 -29.67 -2.55 -24.65
C GLY A 401 -28.90 -1.28 -24.97
N ALA A 402 -29.07 -0.28 -24.09
CA ALA A 402 -28.28 0.94 -24.13
C ALA A 402 -27.70 1.25 -22.76
N PHE A 403 -26.59 1.96 -22.75
CA PHE A 403 -25.77 2.17 -21.57
C PHE A 403 -25.42 3.64 -21.45
N THR A 404 -25.30 4.11 -20.21
CA THR A 404 -24.76 5.43 -19.90
C THR A 404 -23.66 5.33 -18.88
N ILE A 405 -22.47 5.80 -19.24
CA ILE A 405 -21.33 5.93 -18.35
C ILE A 405 -21.27 7.37 -17.87
N LEU A 406 -21.19 7.59 -16.57
CA LEU A 406 -20.98 8.89 -15.94
C LEU A 406 -19.65 8.87 -15.21
N ALA A 407 -18.76 9.78 -15.55
CA ALA A 407 -17.44 9.95 -14.96
C ALA A 407 -17.33 11.37 -14.41
N LEU A 408 -17.12 11.51 -13.10
CA LEU A 408 -17.00 12.80 -12.43
C LEU A 408 -15.64 12.92 -11.74
N GLU A 409 -14.94 14.04 -11.95
CA GLU A 409 -13.69 14.35 -11.26
C GLU A 409 -13.83 15.70 -10.55
N GLY A 410 -13.68 15.69 -9.22
CA GLY A 410 -13.86 16.86 -8.37
C GLY A 410 -12.55 17.53 -7.97
N ASN A 411 -11.40 16.92 -8.28
CA ASN A 411 -10.10 17.52 -8.11
C ASN A 411 -9.62 18.15 -9.44
N PRO A 412 -9.60 19.49 -9.56
CA PRO A 412 -9.20 20.16 -10.80
C PRO A 412 -7.74 19.88 -11.19
N PHE A 413 -6.88 19.49 -10.25
CA PHE A 413 -5.49 19.12 -10.53
C PHE A 413 -5.35 17.73 -11.15
N LEU A 414 -6.33 16.85 -10.94
CA LEU A 414 -6.32 15.48 -11.48
C LEU A 414 -7.12 15.36 -12.79
N LEU A 415 -7.94 16.36 -13.11
CA LEU A 415 -8.87 16.33 -14.23
C LEU A 415 -8.23 16.02 -15.58
N GLU A 416 -7.07 16.62 -15.87
CA GLU A 416 -6.38 16.38 -17.14
C GLU A 416 -5.88 14.94 -17.24
N GLY A 417 -5.21 14.43 -16.19
CA GLY A 417 -4.77 13.04 -16.12
C GLY A 417 -5.94 12.06 -16.19
N TRP A 418 -7.02 12.35 -15.45
CA TRP A 418 -8.25 11.57 -15.50
C TRP A 418 -8.80 11.43 -16.93
N ARG A 419 -8.89 12.54 -17.67
CA ARG A 419 -9.44 12.55 -19.04
C ARG A 419 -8.50 11.99 -20.10
N THR A 420 -7.19 12.09 -19.91
CA THR A 420 -6.21 11.74 -20.94
C THR A 420 -5.61 10.35 -20.76
N LEU A 421 -5.68 9.78 -19.55
CA LEU A 421 -5.08 8.50 -19.20
C LEU A 421 -6.12 7.53 -18.64
N THR A 422 -6.68 7.82 -17.47
CA THR A 422 -7.47 6.85 -16.71
C THR A 422 -8.81 6.53 -17.36
N LEU A 423 -9.61 7.55 -17.70
CA LEU A 423 -10.93 7.35 -18.28
C LEU A 423 -10.88 6.65 -19.65
N PRO A 424 -9.97 7.01 -20.58
CA PRO A 424 -9.78 6.25 -21.81
C PRO A 424 -9.51 4.76 -21.58
N GLN A 425 -8.59 4.40 -20.65
CA GLN A 425 -8.29 3.00 -20.34
C GLN A 425 -9.52 2.25 -19.80
N ILE A 426 -10.32 2.89 -18.94
CA ILE A 426 -11.58 2.32 -18.43
C ILE A 426 -12.56 2.08 -19.60
N LEU A 427 -12.73 3.05 -20.48
CA LEU A 427 -13.65 2.94 -21.63
C LEU A 427 -13.19 1.88 -22.65
N GLU A 428 -11.88 1.75 -22.89
CA GLU A 428 -11.29 0.74 -23.78
C GLU A 428 -11.48 -0.69 -23.24
N SER A 429 -11.54 -0.85 -21.92
CA SER A 429 -11.81 -2.14 -21.27
C SER A 429 -13.27 -2.58 -21.33
N ALA A 430 -14.16 -1.76 -21.88
CA ALA A 430 -15.60 -2.01 -21.87
C ALA A 430 -15.98 -3.24 -22.69
N VAL A 431 -16.79 -4.10 -22.09
CA VAL A 431 -17.40 -5.29 -22.72
C VAL A 431 -18.90 -5.25 -22.49
N VAL A 432 -19.68 -5.54 -23.53
CA VAL A 432 -21.14 -5.70 -23.45
C VAL A 432 -21.47 -7.18 -23.55
N GLU A 433 -22.21 -7.69 -22.57
CA GLU A 433 -22.63 -9.10 -22.52
C GLU A 433 -24.17 -9.21 -22.47
N PRO A 434 -24.77 -10.24 -23.13
CA PRO A 434 -26.20 -10.58 -22.99
C PRO A 434 -26.55 -11.26 -21.66
#